data_AF-A0A1C4VIJ5-F1
#
_entry.id   AF-A0A1C4VIJ5-F1
#
_cell.length_a   1.000
_cell.length_b   1.000
_cell.length_c   1.000
_cell.angle_alpha   90.00
_cell.angle_beta   90.00
_cell.angle_gamma   90.00
#
_symmetry.space_group_name_H-M   'P 1'
#
loop_
_entity.id
_entity.type
_entity.pdbx_description
1 polymer ?
#
loop_
_entity_poly.entity_id
_entity_poly.type
_entity_poly.pdbx_seq_one_letter_code
_entity_poly.pdbx_strand_id
1 'polypeptide(L)'
;MTVEYLLTTDDLDEIGHLESPERADPEALLARLLRAVDSDRIADPRDRGYALSLASGIAETELKDLARALDLADRAVEADRASGESIVSARADRARLLHLLGRADEAMAELTALRPLLETDPTASYLVDTLEDTGRVELAERWLTEAARAVMGRVHEPESEEARRAAGAMLYGLVRHRHRIRADLGLPHDDLDDLSDRLDAAGPTPDPAAGTREGLLFWPRADLNALLLRWPALATQLGANWDEHRGVVERELIGLAADGAPGLALVPGSADGFAAHVADGDLDPTDEETVDSYAETLLASLDAMPWPPGRNDPCWCGAGGKYKKCCLPRSRG
;
A
#
# COMPACT_ATOMS: atom_id res chain seq x y z
N MET A 1 34.40 2.43 -17.99
CA MET A 1 33.68 1.23 -17.52
C MET A 1 33.02 1.61 -16.22
N THR A 2 31.75 2.00 -16.28
CA THR A 2 30.92 2.13 -15.08
C THR A 2 30.75 0.73 -14.49
N VAL A 3 31.08 0.56 -13.21
CA VAL A 3 30.71 -0.64 -12.47
C VAL A 3 29.18 -0.58 -12.39
N GLU A 4 28.47 -1.36 -13.22
CA GLU A 4 27.03 -1.52 -13.05
C GLU A 4 26.84 -2.19 -11.69
N TYR A 5 26.17 -1.55 -10.74
CA TYR A 5 25.87 -2.11 -9.42
C TYR A 5 24.74 -3.16 -9.52
N LEU A 6 24.59 -4.00 -8.49
CA LEU A 6 23.43 -4.88 -8.37
C LEU A 6 22.24 -4.03 -7.96
N LEU A 7 21.04 -4.33 -8.47
CA LEU A 7 19.82 -3.70 -8.01
C LEU A 7 19.30 -4.39 -6.76
N THR A 8 19.21 -3.65 -5.67
CA THR A 8 18.62 -4.11 -4.41
C THR A 8 17.10 -3.96 -4.45
N THR A 9 16.41 -4.53 -3.46
CA THR A 9 14.98 -4.30 -3.24
C THR A 9 14.69 -2.79 -3.09
N ASP A 10 15.52 -2.07 -2.33
CA ASP A 10 15.39 -0.61 -2.14
C ASP A 10 15.49 0.16 -3.46
N ASP A 11 16.45 -0.22 -4.33
CA ASP A 11 16.57 0.39 -5.66
C ASP A 11 15.30 0.15 -6.49
N LEU A 12 14.73 -1.07 -6.41
CA LEU A 12 13.48 -1.41 -7.11
C LEU A 12 12.29 -0.61 -6.55
N ASP A 13 12.21 -0.44 -5.24
CA ASP A 13 11.17 0.37 -4.60
C ASP A 13 11.26 1.85 -5.00
N GLU A 14 12.47 2.40 -5.08
CA GLU A 14 12.70 3.77 -5.57
C GLU A 14 12.25 3.93 -7.03
N ILE A 15 12.59 2.98 -7.90
CA ILE A 15 12.13 2.94 -9.30
C ILE A 15 10.60 2.84 -9.38
N GLY A 16 9.98 2.11 -8.45
CA GLY A 16 8.53 1.97 -8.34
C GLY A 16 7.79 3.27 -8.07
N HIS A 17 8.47 4.33 -7.64
CA HIS A 17 7.85 5.62 -7.35
C HIS A 17 7.54 6.43 -8.63
N LEU A 18 6.30 6.92 -8.74
CA LEU A 18 5.82 7.74 -9.87
C LEU A 18 6.60 9.04 -10.07
N GLU A 19 7.19 9.59 -9.00
CA GLU A 19 8.02 10.80 -9.05
C GLU A 19 9.52 10.51 -9.18
N SER A 20 9.92 9.23 -9.34
CA SER A 20 11.34 8.88 -9.48
C SER A 20 11.95 9.68 -10.64
N PRO A 21 13.07 10.41 -10.41
CA PRO A 21 13.76 11.14 -11.46
C PRO A 21 14.16 10.23 -12.63
N GLU A 22 14.32 8.94 -12.38
CA GLU A 22 14.65 7.94 -13.39
C GLU A 22 13.52 7.70 -14.41
N ARG A 23 12.27 8.03 -14.06
CA ARG A 23 11.13 7.95 -14.98
C ARG A 23 11.11 9.08 -16.02
N ALA A 24 12.07 10.01 -15.98
CA ALA A 24 12.23 11.04 -17.02
C ALA A 24 12.54 10.44 -18.40
N ASP A 25 13.18 9.27 -18.45
CA ASP A 25 13.36 8.48 -19.68
C ASP A 25 12.88 7.03 -19.45
N PRO A 26 11.58 6.76 -19.66
CA PRO A 26 10.99 5.45 -19.37
C PRO A 26 11.58 4.30 -20.20
N GLU A 27 12.06 4.54 -21.42
CA GLU A 27 12.72 3.50 -22.23
C GLU A 27 14.10 3.17 -21.69
N ALA A 28 14.89 4.18 -21.31
CA ALA A 28 16.20 3.93 -20.71
C ALA A 28 16.08 3.18 -19.37
N LEU A 29 15.11 3.56 -18.54
CA LEU A 29 14.81 2.88 -17.28
C LEU A 29 14.37 1.43 -17.49
N LEU A 30 13.42 1.21 -18.41
CA LEU A 30 12.96 -0.13 -18.75
C LEU A 30 14.12 -0.99 -19.27
N ALA A 31 14.95 -0.47 -20.17
CA ALA A 31 16.13 -1.17 -20.68
C ALA A 31 17.14 -1.49 -19.57
N ARG A 32 17.30 -0.61 -18.56
CA ARG A 32 18.17 -0.83 -17.39
C ARG A 32 17.66 -1.97 -16.52
N LEU A 33 16.37 -1.95 -16.17
CA LEU A 33 15.72 -3.03 -15.41
C LEU A 33 15.85 -4.37 -16.12
N LEU A 34 15.56 -4.42 -17.43
CA LEU A 34 15.63 -5.67 -18.19
C LEU A 34 17.05 -6.19 -18.31
N ARG A 35 18.05 -5.32 -18.55
CA ARG A 35 19.46 -5.74 -18.51
C ARG A 35 19.84 -6.30 -17.15
N ALA A 36 19.36 -5.70 -16.06
CA ALA A 36 19.66 -6.18 -14.72
C ALA A 36 19.04 -7.56 -14.46
N VAL A 37 17.80 -7.79 -14.89
CA VAL A 37 17.15 -9.11 -14.80
C VAL A 37 17.87 -10.14 -15.68
N ASP A 38 18.13 -9.81 -16.95
CA ASP A 38 18.69 -10.74 -17.95
C ASP A 38 20.16 -11.09 -17.68
N SER A 39 20.90 -10.20 -17.00
CA SER A 39 22.32 -10.38 -16.68
C SER A 39 22.56 -10.84 -15.24
N ASP A 40 21.50 -11.27 -14.55
CA ASP A 40 21.53 -11.72 -13.15
C ASP A 40 22.15 -10.70 -12.18
N ARG A 41 21.70 -9.46 -12.30
CA ARG A 41 22.15 -8.31 -11.50
C ARG A 41 21.11 -7.83 -10.48
N ILE A 42 20.11 -8.65 -10.18
CA ILE A 42 19.21 -8.40 -9.04
C ILE A 42 19.88 -8.99 -7.80
N ALA A 43 20.03 -8.18 -6.75
CA ALA A 43 20.78 -8.54 -5.55
C ALA A 43 20.16 -9.74 -4.82
N ASP A 44 18.83 -9.75 -4.69
CA ASP A 44 18.07 -10.92 -4.25
C ASP A 44 17.41 -11.60 -5.47
N PRO A 45 17.78 -12.86 -5.79
CA PRO A 45 17.14 -13.67 -6.82
C PRO A 45 15.60 -13.72 -6.78
N ARG A 46 15.00 -13.55 -5.59
CA ARG A 46 13.54 -13.55 -5.38
C ARG A 46 12.87 -12.29 -5.91
N ASP A 47 13.58 -11.18 -5.99
CA ASP A 47 13.05 -9.90 -6.47
C ASP A 47 12.97 -9.81 -8.00
N ARG A 48 13.39 -10.85 -8.74
CA ARG A 48 13.32 -10.84 -10.20
C ARG A 48 11.90 -10.67 -10.72
N GLY A 49 10.92 -11.33 -10.09
CA GLY A 49 9.51 -11.16 -10.47
C GLY A 49 8.97 -9.78 -10.13
N TYR A 50 9.42 -9.19 -9.02
CA TYR A 50 9.10 -7.81 -8.66
C TYR A 50 9.67 -6.81 -9.69
N ALA A 51 10.94 -6.94 -10.06
CA ALA A 51 11.58 -6.10 -11.07
C ALA A 51 10.87 -6.19 -12.43
N LEU A 52 10.44 -7.40 -12.83
CA LEU A 52 9.66 -7.62 -14.06
C LEU A 52 8.24 -7.02 -13.96
N SER A 53 7.62 -7.05 -12.79
CA SER A 53 6.32 -6.41 -12.54
C SER A 53 6.42 -4.88 -12.63
N LEU A 54 7.50 -4.29 -12.11
CA LEU A 54 7.79 -2.86 -12.29
C LEU A 54 8.02 -2.50 -13.76
N ALA A 55 8.80 -3.32 -14.47
CA ALA A 55 9.04 -3.16 -15.90
C ALA A 55 7.73 -3.24 -16.72
N SER A 56 6.84 -4.19 -16.38
CA SER A 56 5.50 -4.29 -16.97
C SER A 56 4.68 -3.03 -16.74
N GLY A 57 4.67 -2.51 -15.50
CA GLY A 57 4.02 -1.25 -15.16
C GLY A 57 4.54 -0.08 -15.99
N ILE A 58 5.87 0.06 -16.14
CA ILE A 58 6.49 1.13 -16.95
C ILE A 58 6.05 1.03 -18.42
N ALA A 59 6.07 -0.18 -18.98
CA ALA A 59 5.64 -0.41 -20.36
C ALA A 59 4.17 -0.03 -20.57
N GLU A 60 3.30 -0.34 -19.60
CA GLU A 60 1.89 0.03 -19.66
C GLU A 60 1.67 1.54 -19.49
N THR A 61 2.15 2.12 -18.39
CA THR A 61 1.70 3.45 -17.97
C THR A 61 2.45 4.58 -18.66
N GLU A 62 3.75 4.44 -18.89
CA GLU A 62 4.58 5.49 -19.47
C GLU A 62 4.72 5.30 -20.97
N LEU A 63 4.97 4.06 -21.41
CA LEU A 63 5.18 3.77 -22.83
C LEU A 63 3.89 3.48 -23.60
N LYS A 64 2.79 3.24 -22.88
CA LYS A 64 1.48 2.89 -23.47
C LYS A 64 1.54 1.66 -24.39
N ASP A 65 2.45 0.74 -24.10
CA ASP A 65 2.65 -0.50 -24.85
C ASP A 65 2.13 -1.70 -24.04
N LEU A 66 0.83 -1.96 -24.18
CA LEU A 66 0.14 -3.04 -23.50
C LEU A 66 0.65 -4.43 -23.90
N ALA A 67 1.12 -4.60 -25.14
CA ALA A 67 1.63 -5.88 -25.62
C ALA A 67 2.96 -6.21 -24.95
N ARG A 68 3.86 -5.22 -24.85
CA ARG A 68 5.13 -5.35 -24.11
C ARG A 68 4.90 -5.51 -22.62
N ALA A 69 3.95 -4.76 -22.04
CA ALA A 69 3.58 -4.93 -20.64
C ALA A 69 3.10 -6.36 -20.33
N LEU A 70 2.31 -6.97 -21.22
CA LEU A 70 1.84 -8.34 -21.07
C LEU A 70 3.00 -9.36 -21.14
N ASP A 71 3.92 -9.23 -22.09
CA ASP A 71 5.12 -10.10 -22.18
C ASP A 71 5.96 -10.04 -20.88
N LEU A 72 6.11 -8.84 -20.32
CA LEU A 72 6.82 -8.65 -19.07
C LEU A 72 6.07 -9.24 -17.86
N ALA A 73 4.73 -9.15 -17.85
CA ALA A 73 3.91 -9.80 -16.83
C ALA A 73 3.97 -11.33 -16.94
N ASP A 74 3.98 -11.90 -18.15
CA ASP A 74 4.21 -13.34 -18.37
C ASP A 74 5.56 -13.76 -17.77
N ARG A 75 6.62 -12.99 -18.02
CA ARG A 75 7.95 -13.23 -17.44
C ARG A 75 7.96 -13.11 -15.91
N ALA A 76 7.24 -12.15 -15.34
CA ALA A 76 7.13 -11.97 -13.88
C ALA A 76 6.49 -13.22 -13.23
N VAL A 77 5.40 -13.73 -13.80
CA VAL A 77 4.72 -14.95 -13.32
C VAL A 77 5.65 -16.16 -13.34
N GLU A 78 6.47 -16.31 -14.38
CA GLU A 78 7.45 -17.41 -14.44
C GLU A 78 8.58 -17.24 -13.41
N ALA A 79 9.04 -16.01 -13.18
CA ALA A 79 10.06 -15.71 -12.18
C ALA A 79 9.58 -16.01 -10.75
N ASP A 80 8.38 -15.53 -10.39
CA ASP A 80 7.77 -15.78 -9.07
C ASP A 80 7.54 -17.28 -8.84
N ARG A 81 7.10 -18.00 -9.88
CA ARG A 81 6.94 -19.46 -9.80
C ARG A 81 8.27 -20.17 -9.53
N ALA A 82 9.35 -19.73 -10.17
CA ALA A 82 10.67 -20.32 -10.02
C ALA A 82 11.30 -20.04 -8.65
N SER A 83 11.02 -18.87 -8.05
CA SER A 83 11.51 -18.49 -6.72
C SER A 83 10.64 -19.02 -5.57
N GLY A 84 9.40 -19.47 -5.87
CA GLY A 84 8.43 -19.87 -4.86
C GLY A 84 7.72 -18.70 -4.18
N GLU A 85 7.84 -17.50 -4.75
CA GLU A 85 7.13 -16.30 -4.30
C GLU A 85 5.65 -16.36 -4.69
N SER A 86 4.83 -15.49 -4.08
CA SER A 86 3.40 -15.44 -4.39
C SER A 86 3.17 -14.96 -5.83
N ILE A 87 2.68 -15.87 -6.66
CA ILE A 87 2.31 -15.60 -8.06
C ILE A 87 1.00 -14.81 -8.20
N VAL A 88 0.28 -14.54 -7.11
CA VAL A 88 -1.10 -14.02 -7.15
C VAL A 88 -1.16 -12.63 -7.76
N SER A 89 -0.26 -11.73 -7.31
CA SER A 89 -0.24 -10.35 -7.78
C SER A 89 0.13 -10.26 -9.26
N ALA A 90 1.21 -10.91 -9.67
CA ALA A 90 1.66 -10.96 -11.07
C ALA A 90 0.61 -11.58 -12.00
N ARG A 91 -0.07 -12.65 -11.58
CA ARG A 91 -1.16 -13.27 -12.38
C ARG A 91 -2.42 -12.41 -12.44
N ALA A 92 -2.76 -11.68 -11.38
CA ALA A 92 -3.86 -10.72 -11.39
C ALA A 92 -3.58 -9.54 -12.34
N ASP A 93 -2.37 -8.96 -12.29
CA ASP A 93 -1.95 -7.90 -13.20
C ASP A 93 -1.91 -8.38 -14.66
N ARG A 94 -1.40 -9.60 -14.90
CA ARG A 94 -1.47 -10.27 -16.21
C ARG A 94 -2.91 -10.39 -16.72
N ALA A 95 -3.85 -10.82 -15.87
CA ALA A 95 -5.26 -10.92 -16.23
C ALA A 95 -5.85 -9.54 -16.60
N ARG A 96 -5.49 -8.49 -15.87
CA ARG A 96 -5.90 -7.12 -16.19
C ARG A 96 -5.38 -6.67 -17.56
N LEU A 97 -4.11 -6.93 -17.86
CA LEU A 97 -3.50 -6.61 -19.15
C LEU A 97 -4.15 -7.40 -20.30
N LEU A 98 -4.45 -8.69 -20.11
CA LEU A 98 -5.21 -9.50 -21.06
C LEU A 98 -6.59 -8.87 -21.35
N HIS A 99 -7.29 -8.40 -20.33
CA HIS A 99 -8.56 -7.72 -20.51
C HIS A 99 -8.43 -6.43 -21.32
N LEU A 100 -7.44 -5.57 -21.00
CA LEU A 100 -7.19 -4.32 -21.72
C LEU A 100 -6.83 -4.54 -23.20
N LEU A 101 -6.21 -5.68 -23.53
CA LEU A 101 -5.92 -6.11 -24.89
C LEU A 101 -7.12 -6.78 -25.61
N GLY A 102 -8.30 -6.80 -24.99
CA GLY A 102 -9.51 -7.41 -25.56
C GLY A 102 -9.58 -8.94 -25.43
N ARG A 103 -8.66 -9.57 -24.69
CA ARG A 103 -8.58 -11.02 -24.45
C ARG A 103 -9.33 -11.40 -23.18
N ALA A 104 -10.60 -11.00 -23.11
CA ALA A 104 -11.40 -11.08 -21.89
C ALA A 104 -11.63 -12.51 -21.37
N ASP A 105 -11.73 -13.50 -22.26
CA ASP A 105 -11.92 -14.91 -21.87
C ASP A 105 -10.67 -15.48 -21.19
N GLU A 106 -9.49 -15.13 -21.69
CA GLU A 106 -8.21 -15.55 -21.10
C GLU A 106 -7.96 -14.87 -19.75
N ALA A 107 -8.27 -13.57 -19.66
CA ALA A 107 -8.25 -12.85 -18.39
C ALA A 107 -9.14 -13.54 -17.34
N MET A 108 -10.35 -13.93 -17.73
CA MET A 108 -11.26 -14.61 -16.82
C MET A 108 -10.86 -16.02 -16.45
N ALA A 109 -10.29 -16.78 -17.38
CA ALA A 109 -9.75 -18.09 -17.08
C ALA A 109 -8.64 -17.99 -16.01
N GLU A 110 -7.78 -16.98 -16.13
CA GLU A 110 -6.72 -16.69 -15.16
C GLU A 110 -7.27 -16.35 -13.77
N LEU A 111 -8.21 -15.40 -13.69
CA LEU A 111 -8.84 -15.01 -12.42
C LEU A 111 -9.61 -16.19 -11.79
N THR A 112 -10.31 -16.97 -12.60
CA THR A 112 -11.03 -18.16 -12.11
C THR A 112 -10.09 -19.19 -11.51
N ALA A 113 -8.89 -19.36 -12.08
CA ALA A 113 -7.88 -20.27 -11.54
C ALA A 113 -7.30 -19.79 -10.20
N LEU A 114 -7.25 -18.48 -9.96
CA LEU A 114 -6.79 -17.88 -8.71
C LEU A 114 -7.88 -17.86 -7.62
N ARG A 115 -9.16 -17.95 -7.99
CA ARG A 115 -10.29 -17.82 -7.07
C ARG A 115 -10.18 -18.65 -5.78
N PRO A 116 -9.76 -19.94 -5.78
CA PRO A 116 -9.67 -20.72 -4.54
C PRO A 116 -8.75 -20.10 -3.48
N LEU A 117 -7.77 -19.29 -3.91
CA LEU A 117 -6.82 -18.62 -3.02
C LEU A 117 -7.49 -17.53 -2.18
N LEU A 118 -8.67 -17.03 -2.54
CA LEU A 118 -9.45 -16.12 -1.68
C LEU A 118 -9.74 -16.71 -0.29
N GLU A 119 -9.69 -18.04 -0.17
CA GLU A 119 -10.00 -18.74 1.07
C GLU A 119 -8.75 -19.21 1.84
N THR A 120 -7.54 -18.95 1.31
CA THR A 120 -6.28 -19.47 1.88
C THR A 120 -5.10 -18.51 1.82
N ASP A 121 -5.16 -17.47 0.99
CA ASP A 121 -4.08 -16.51 0.77
C ASP A 121 -4.60 -15.07 0.95
N PRO A 122 -4.13 -14.32 1.96
CA PRO A 122 -4.56 -12.93 2.18
C PRO A 122 -4.17 -11.99 1.03
N THR A 123 -3.20 -12.36 0.19
CA THR A 123 -2.81 -11.58 -1.00
C THR A 123 -3.79 -11.76 -2.17
N ALA A 124 -4.72 -12.71 -2.11
CA ALA A 124 -5.75 -12.92 -3.14
C ALA A 124 -6.72 -11.75 -3.33
N SER A 125 -6.68 -10.73 -2.45
CA SER A 125 -7.40 -9.46 -2.65
C SER A 125 -7.07 -8.76 -3.99
N TYR A 126 -5.87 -8.95 -4.56
CA TYR A 126 -5.51 -8.40 -5.88
C TYR A 126 -6.39 -8.91 -7.03
N LEU A 127 -6.90 -10.14 -6.91
CA LEU A 127 -7.83 -10.68 -7.90
C LEU A 127 -9.19 -9.95 -7.83
N VAL A 128 -9.61 -9.51 -6.65
CA VAL A 128 -10.86 -8.77 -6.46
C VAL A 128 -10.73 -7.37 -7.06
N ASP A 129 -9.60 -6.69 -6.80
CA ASP A 129 -9.26 -5.41 -7.42
C ASP A 129 -9.33 -5.51 -8.96
N THR A 130 -8.81 -6.60 -9.52
CA THR A 130 -8.83 -6.82 -10.98
C THR A 130 -10.24 -7.03 -11.52
N LEU A 131 -11.11 -7.71 -10.78
CA LEU A 131 -12.52 -7.85 -11.16
C LEU A 131 -13.22 -6.49 -11.17
N GLU A 132 -12.96 -5.62 -10.20
CA GLU A 132 -13.52 -4.26 -10.17
C GLU A 132 -13.01 -3.40 -11.32
N ASP A 133 -11.69 -3.39 -11.54
CA ASP A 133 -11.04 -2.62 -12.61
C ASP A 133 -11.49 -3.05 -14.02
N THR A 134 -11.95 -4.30 -14.17
CA THR A 134 -12.48 -4.85 -15.42
C THR A 134 -14.01 -4.82 -15.51
N GLY A 135 -14.68 -4.08 -14.61
CA GLY A 135 -16.12 -3.83 -14.63
C GLY A 135 -16.98 -5.02 -14.20
N ARG A 136 -16.44 -5.95 -13.40
CA ARG A 136 -17.10 -7.19 -12.94
C ARG A 136 -17.40 -7.15 -11.45
N VAL A 137 -17.85 -6.00 -10.98
CA VAL A 137 -18.06 -5.68 -9.55
C VAL A 137 -19.06 -6.65 -8.90
N GLU A 138 -20.13 -7.06 -9.60
CA GLU A 138 -21.09 -8.03 -9.09
C GLU A 138 -20.50 -9.44 -8.97
N LEU A 139 -19.54 -9.79 -9.83
CA LEU A 139 -18.84 -11.08 -9.72
C LEU A 139 -17.86 -11.06 -8.54
N ALA A 140 -17.18 -9.92 -8.32
CA ALA A 140 -16.33 -9.70 -7.16
C ALA A 140 -17.11 -9.87 -5.85
N GLU A 141 -18.29 -9.25 -5.74
CA GLU A 141 -19.19 -9.41 -4.58
C GLU A 141 -19.54 -10.88 -4.33
N ARG A 142 -19.91 -11.62 -5.37
CA ARG A 142 -20.27 -13.04 -5.24
C ARG A 142 -19.09 -13.88 -4.76
N TRP A 143 -17.91 -13.70 -5.36
CA TRP A 143 -16.72 -14.47 -4.98
C TRP A 143 -16.27 -14.17 -3.55
N LEU A 144 -16.31 -12.90 -3.13
CA LEU A 144 -16.04 -12.52 -1.74
C LEU A 144 -17.06 -13.14 -0.77
N THR A 145 -18.35 -13.14 -1.12
CA THR A 145 -19.41 -13.76 -0.32
C THR A 145 -19.18 -15.25 -0.15
N GLU A 146 -18.86 -15.95 -1.24
CA GLU A 146 -18.60 -17.39 -1.23
C GLU A 146 -17.35 -17.71 -0.42
N ALA A 147 -16.27 -16.95 -0.59
CA ALA A 147 -15.03 -17.12 0.16
C ALA A 147 -15.23 -16.85 1.67
N ALA A 148 -15.91 -15.76 2.05
CA ALA A 148 -16.19 -15.45 3.44
C ALA A 148 -16.99 -16.57 4.13
N ARG A 149 -18.01 -17.12 3.44
CA ARG A 149 -18.78 -18.27 3.95
C ARG A 149 -17.94 -19.53 4.08
N ALA A 150 -17.05 -19.81 3.14
CA ALA A 150 -16.14 -20.94 3.20
C ALA A 150 -15.16 -20.83 4.39
N VAL A 151 -14.54 -19.65 4.57
CA VAL A 151 -13.62 -19.39 5.69
C VAL A 151 -14.35 -19.49 7.03
N MET A 152 -15.55 -18.88 7.17
CA MET A 152 -16.37 -19.01 8.38
C MET A 152 -16.69 -20.46 8.75
N GLY A 153 -16.96 -21.31 7.75
CA GLY A 153 -17.22 -22.73 7.97
C GLY A 153 -16.04 -23.49 8.59
N ARG A 154 -14.79 -23.07 8.31
CA ARG A 154 -13.57 -23.70 8.83
C ARG A 154 -13.22 -23.26 10.25
N VAL A 155 -13.63 -22.07 10.67
CA VAL A 155 -13.38 -21.54 12.04
C VAL A 155 -13.96 -22.45 13.13
N HIS A 156 -14.85 -23.38 12.78
CA HIS A 156 -15.47 -24.35 13.71
C HIS A 156 -14.70 -25.67 13.86
N GLU A 157 -13.56 -25.85 13.17
CA GLU A 157 -12.66 -27.00 13.34
C GLU A 157 -11.62 -26.78 14.46
N PRO A 158 -11.14 -27.85 15.12
CA PRO A 158 -10.16 -27.73 16.21
C PRO A 158 -8.76 -27.44 15.64
N GLU A 159 -8.54 -26.19 15.23
CA GLU A 159 -7.24 -25.70 14.80
C GLU A 159 -6.46 -25.02 15.94
N SER A 160 -5.14 -24.90 15.76
CA SER A 160 -4.27 -24.12 16.65
C SER A 160 -4.75 -22.68 16.77
N GLU A 161 -4.38 -22.00 17.86
CA GLU A 161 -4.73 -20.58 18.06
C GLU A 161 -4.24 -19.69 16.91
N GLU A 162 -3.11 -20.06 16.31
CA GLU A 162 -2.51 -19.36 15.17
C GLU A 162 -3.33 -19.49 13.89
N ALA A 163 -3.77 -20.70 13.56
CA ALA A 163 -4.62 -20.94 12.40
C ALA A 163 -5.99 -20.25 12.56
N ARG A 164 -6.55 -20.25 13.77
CA ARG A 164 -7.79 -19.51 14.08
C ARG A 164 -7.62 -17.99 13.90
N ARG A 165 -6.49 -17.43 14.32
CA ARG A 165 -6.16 -16.01 14.13
C ARG A 165 -5.99 -15.67 12.64
N ALA A 166 -5.28 -16.50 11.89
CA ALA A 166 -5.08 -16.32 10.45
C ALA A 166 -6.42 -16.38 9.68
N ALA A 167 -7.28 -17.35 10.01
CA ALA A 167 -8.63 -17.44 9.45
C ALA A 167 -9.49 -16.23 9.81
N GLY A 168 -9.39 -15.72 11.04
CA GLY A 168 -10.07 -14.50 11.47
C GLY A 168 -9.62 -13.26 10.69
N ALA A 169 -8.31 -13.08 10.50
CA ALA A 169 -7.75 -11.97 9.72
C ALA A 169 -8.18 -12.02 8.24
N MET A 170 -8.19 -13.23 7.66
CA MET A 170 -8.67 -13.44 6.30
C MET A 170 -10.15 -13.14 6.16
N LEU A 171 -10.97 -13.65 7.08
CA LEU A 171 -12.40 -13.38 7.11
C LEU A 171 -12.68 -11.88 7.20
N TYR A 172 -11.98 -11.17 8.09
CA TYR A 172 -12.09 -9.73 8.24
C TYR A 172 -11.81 -8.99 6.92
N GLY A 173 -10.70 -9.32 6.25
CA GLY A 173 -10.37 -8.74 4.95
C GLY A 173 -11.45 -8.97 3.88
N LEU A 174 -11.99 -10.19 3.83
CA LEU A 174 -13.04 -10.56 2.87
C LEU A 174 -14.36 -9.80 3.12
N VAL A 175 -14.85 -9.76 4.36
CA VAL A 175 -16.13 -9.09 4.68
C VAL A 175 -16.03 -7.58 4.54
N ARG A 176 -14.88 -6.98 4.88
CA ARG A 176 -14.66 -5.54 4.71
C ARG A 176 -14.62 -5.11 3.26
N HIS A 177 -13.92 -5.86 2.40
CA HIS A 177 -13.90 -5.58 0.95
C HIS A 177 -15.30 -5.76 0.35
N ARG A 178 -16.00 -6.81 0.77
CA ARG A 178 -17.37 -7.09 0.34
C ARG A 178 -18.33 -5.97 0.71
N HIS A 179 -18.29 -5.51 1.95
CA HIS A 179 -19.17 -4.45 2.44
C HIS A 179 -19.02 -3.18 1.59
N ARG A 180 -17.78 -2.76 1.29
CA ARG A 180 -17.53 -1.63 0.39
C ARG A 180 -18.17 -1.85 -0.99
N ILE A 181 -17.93 -2.99 -1.63
CA ILE A 181 -18.48 -3.29 -2.95
C ILE A 181 -20.01 -3.27 -2.95
N ARG A 182 -20.65 -3.79 -1.89
CA ARG A 182 -22.12 -3.78 -1.78
C ARG A 182 -22.68 -2.37 -1.60
N ALA A 183 -21.99 -1.52 -0.85
CA ALA A 183 -22.31 -0.11 -0.74
C ALA A 183 -22.22 0.60 -2.10
N ASP A 184 -21.14 0.35 -2.86
CA ASP A 184 -20.95 0.89 -4.22
C ASP A 184 -22.05 0.42 -5.19
N LEU A 185 -22.57 -0.80 -5.02
CA LEU A 185 -23.68 -1.36 -5.79
C LEU A 185 -25.07 -0.93 -5.29
N GLY A 186 -25.16 -0.21 -4.16
CA GLY A 186 -26.43 0.18 -3.54
C GLY A 186 -27.28 -0.98 -3.02
N LEU A 187 -26.64 -2.10 -2.66
CA LEU A 187 -27.33 -3.29 -2.16
C LEU A 187 -27.75 -3.10 -0.68
N PRO A 188 -28.88 -3.69 -0.24
CA PRO A 188 -29.27 -3.68 1.17
C PRO A 188 -28.23 -4.39 2.05
N HIS A 189 -28.03 -3.89 3.27
CA HIS A 189 -27.17 -4.50 4.29
C HIS A 189 -27.61 -5.94 4.63
N ASP A 190 -26.66 -6.84 4.88
CA ASP A 190 -26.93 -8.21 5.35
C ASP A 190 -26.02 -8.66 6.50
N ASP A 191 -26.20 -9.90 6.97
CA ASP A 191 -25.49 -10.46 8.13
C ASP A 191 -23.95 -10.42 8.01
N LEU A 192 -23.39 -10.47 6.79
CA LEU A 192 -21.95 -10.39 6.56
C LEU A 192 -21.46 -8.93 6.62
N ASP A 193 -22.30 -7.99 6.21
CA ASP A 193 -22.03 -6.57 6.37
C ASP A 193 -22.11 -6.19 7.87
N ASP A 194 -23.11 -6.72 8.61
CA ASP A 194 -23.21 -6.60 10.07
C ASP A 194 -21.99 -7.21 10.79
N LEU A 195 -21.44 -8.31 10.25
CA LEU A 195 -20.20 -8.89 10.75
C LEU A 195 -19.00 -7.98 10.49
N SER A 196 -18.91 -7.35 9.31
CA SER A 196 -17.87 -6.34 9.03
C SER A 196 -17.95 -5.20 10.04
N ASP A 197 -19.13 -4.61 10.24
CA ASP A 197 -19.33 -3.51 11.18
C ASP A 197 -18.97 -3.91 12.62
N ARG A 198 -19.36 -5.12 13.04
CA ARG A 198 -18.97 -5.63 14.36
C ARG A 198 -17.47 -5.87 14.49
N LEU A 199 -16.79 -6.32 13.43
CA LEU A 199 -15.34 -6.50 13.46
C LEU A 199 -14.61 -5.16 13.41
N ASP A 200 -15.14 -4.17 12.70
CA ASP A 200 -14.64 -2.79 12.73
C ASP A 200 -14.88 -2.14 14.11
N ALA A 201 -15.99 -2.45 14.78
CA ALA A 201 -16.34 -1.97 16.13
C ALA A 201 -15.76 -2.82 17.28
N ALA A 202 -15.34 -4.07 17.02
CA ALA A 202 -14.61 -4.92 17.98
C ALA A 202 -13.09 -4.79 17.79
N GLY A 203 -12.66 -4.38 16.59
CA GLY A 203 -11.54 -3.47 16.46
C GLY A 203 -11.80 -2.26 17.37
N PRO A 204 -10.77 -1.64 17.93
CA PRO A 204 -10.98 -0.65 18.97
C PRO A 204 -11.90 0.49 18.47
N THR A 205 -13.10 0.59 19.06
CA THR A 205 -14.01 1.72 18.88
C THR A 205 -13.31 3.00 19.31
N PRO A 206 -13.27 4.06 18.48
CA PRO A 206 -12.91 5.38 18.96
C PRO A 206 -13.96 5.80 19.99
N ASP A 207 -13.62 5.80 21.28
CA ASP A 207 -14.44 6.41 22.31
C ASP A 207 -14.29 7.94 22.15
N PRO A 208 -15.36 8.67 21.79
CA PRO A 208 -15.30 10.13 21.66
C PRO A 208 -14.99 10.85 22.99
N ALA A 209 -15.12 10.15 24.12
CA ALA A 209 -14.85 10.65 25.46
C ALA A 209 -13.50 10.20 26.04
N ALA A 210 -12.80 9.23 25.42
CA ALA A 210 -11.42 8.89 25.77
C ALA A 210 -10.48 9.68 24.87
N GLY A 211 -10.17 10.90 25.28
CA GLY A 211 -9.40 11.90 24.54
C GLY A 211 -7.93 11.57 24.31
N THR A 212 -7.64 10.53 23.54
CA THR A 212 -6.34 10.37 22.86
C THR A 212 -6.55 9.65 21.53
N ARG A 213 -6.71 10.42 20.46
CA ARG A 213 -6.22 9.97 19.15
C ARG A 213 -4.70 9.97 19.27
N GLU A 214 -4.05 8.83 19.08
CA GLU A 214 -2.64 8.82 18.75
C GLU A 214 -2.52 9.33 17.32
N GLY A 215 -2.19 10.61 17.17
CA GLY A 215 -2.00 11.20 15.85
C GLY A 215 -0.54 11.49 15.62
N LEU A 216 -0.06 11.12 14.45
CA LEU A 216 1.31 11.35 14.04
C LEU A 216 1.41 12.67 13.28
N LEU A 217 2.44 13.46 13.60
CA LEU A 217 2.79 14.64 12.85
C LEU A 217 3.32 14.25 11.46
N PHE A 218 2.83 14.92 10.43
CA PHE A 218 3.36 14.83 9.08
C PHE A 218 3.61 16.23 8.53
N TRP A 219 4.74 16.40 7.82
CA TRP A 219 5.07 17.64 7.14
C TRP A 219 4.72 17.55 5.64
N PRO A 220 3.76 18.36 5.15
CA PRO A 220 3.52 18.52 3.72
C PRO A 220 4.80 18.95 2.99
N ARG A 221 4.91 18.63 1.70
CA ARG A 221 6.15 18.82 0.92
C ARG A 221 6.74 20.22 1.00
N ALA A 222 5.89 21.24 0.90
CA ALA A 222 6.33 22.63 0.97
C ALA A 222 6.90 22.97 2.35
N ASP A 223 6.24 22.52 3.41
CA ASP A 223 6.62 22.78 4.80
C ASP A 223 7.87 21.99 5.21
N LEU A 224 8.01 20.72 4.82
CA LEU A 224 9.25 19.97 5.07
C LEU A 224 10.45 20.66 4.40
N ASN A 225 10.30 21.09 3.14
CA ASN A 225 11.37 21.80 2.44
C ASN A 225 11.74 23.12 3.14
N ALA A 226 10.74 23.86 3.62
CA ALA A 226 10.97 25.10 4.36
C ALA A 226 11.66 24.85 5.71
N LEU A 227 11.27 23.79 6.43
CA LEU A 227 11.89 23.34 7.68
C LEU A 227 13.35 22.97 7.47
N LEU A 228 13.65 22.08 6.52
CA LEU A 228 15.01 21.61 6.27
C LEU A 228 15.91 22.72 5.72
N LEU A 229 15.36 23.70 5.01
CA LEU A 229 16.12 24.90 4.61
C LEU A 229 16.51 25.77 5.82
N ARG A 230 15.62 25.86 6.81
CA ARG A 230 15.80 26.70 8.00
C ARG A 230 16.65 26.00 9.07
N TRP A 231 16.46 24.69 9.25
CA TRP A 231 17.13 23.84 10.23
C TRP A 231 17.56 22.51 9.59
N PRO A 232 18.69 22.48 8.84
CA PRO A 232 19.13 21.29 8.12
C PRO A 232 19.39 20.06 9.00
N ALA A 233 19.69 20.24 10.29
CA ALA A 233 19.95 19.14 11.22
C ALA A 233 18.74 18.22 11.43
N LEU A 234 17.52 18.74 11.22
CA LEU A 234 16.28 17.96 11.30
C LEU A 234 16.19 16.85 10.24
N ALA A 235 17.02 16.89 9.19
CA ALA A 235 17.09 15.83 8.18
C ALA A 235 17.35 14.43 8.78
N THR A 236 18.06 14.37 9.92
CA THR A 236 18.37 13.10 10.59
C THR A 236 17.11 12.48 11.22
N GLN A 237 16.23 13.30 11.77
CA GLN A 237 15.01 12.86 12.46
C GLN A 237 13.83 12.72 11.48
N LEU A 238 13.65 13.70 10.59
CA LEU A 238 12.47 13.80 9.73
C LEU A 238 12.67 13.15 8.36
N GLY A 239 13.89 12.76 8.00
CA GLY A 239 14.29 12.35 6.65
C GLY A 239 14.93 13.50 5.87
N ALA A 240 15.91 13.20 5.03
CA ALA A 240 16.70 14.19 4.29
C ALA A 240 15.95 14.82 3.11
N ASN A 241 14.84 14.19 2.70
CA ASN A 241 13.95 14.67 1.66
C ASN A 241 12.52 14.20 1.93
N TRP A 242 11.59 14.70 1.11
CA TRP A 242 10.17 14.43 1.29
C TRP A 242 9.77 12.95 1.10
N ASP A 243 10.53 12.19 0.32
CA ASP A 243 10.24 10.77 0.12
C ASP A 243 10.67 9.93 1.31
N GLU A 244 11.85 10.20 1.86
CA GLU A 244 12.32 9.63 3.12
C GLU A 244 11.36 9.97 4.26
N HIS A 245 10.92 11.23 4.36
CA HIS A 245 9.97 11.66 5.40
C HIS A 245 8.67 10.86 5.37
N ARG A 246 8.08 10.67 4.18
CA ARG A 246 6.87 9.85 4.05
C ARG A 246 7.10 8.39 4.41
N GLY A 247 8.29 7.86 4.12
CA GLY A 247 8.67 6.50 4.52
C GLY A 247 8.81 6.36 6.04
N VAL A 248 9.43 7.33 6.71
CA VAL A 248 9.54 7.38 8.18
C VAL A 248 8.14 7.38 8.81
N VAL A 249 7.29 8.31 8.38
CA VAL A 249 5.92 8.45 8.89
C VAL A 249 5.07 7.20 8.65
N GLU A 250 5.12 6.61 7.44
CA GLU A 250 4.37 5.39 7.13
C GLU A 250 4.84 4.19 7.99
N ARG A 251 6.16 4.01 8.16
CA ARG A 251 6.70 2.92 8.99
C ARG A 251 6.29 3.07 10.45
N GLU A 252 6.31 4.28 10.97
CA GLU A 252 5.89 4.57 12.33
C GLU A 252 4.41 4.28 12.54
N LEU A 253 3.54 4.71 11.61
CA LEU A 253 2.11 4.39 11.64
C LEU A 253 1.84 2.88 11.58
N ILE A 254 2.59 2.14 10.77
CA ILE A 254 2.49 0.67 10.75
C ILE A 254 2.98 0.05 12.06
N GLY A 255 4.09 0.55 12.63
CA GLY A 255 4.60 0.09 13.92
C GLY A 255 3.55 0.26 15.01
N LEU A 256 2.99 1.46 15.13
CA LEU A 256 1.91 1.77 16.08
C LEU A 256 0.68 0.87 15.84
N ALA A 257 0.27 0.69 14.59
CA ALA A 257 -0.86 -0.19 14.27
C ALA A 257 -0.60 -1.66 14.61
N ALA A 258 0.64 -2.14 14.43
CA ALA A 258 1.06 -3.49 14.80
C ALA A 258 1.08 -3.69 16.33
N ASP A 259 1.40 -2.64 17.08
CA ASP A 259 1.35 -2.59 18.55
C ASP A 259 -0.09 -2.45 19.08
N GLY A 260 -1.08 -2.35 18.18
CA GLY A 260 -2.50 -2.30 18.52
C GLY A 260 -3.01 -0.88 18.81
N ALA A 261 -2.26 0.16 18.42
CA ALA A 261 -2.68 1.54 18.56
C ALA A 261 -3.99 1.79 17.77
N PRO A 262 -5.06 2.22 18.45
CA PRO A 262 -6.35 2.41 17.82
C PRO A 262 -6.46 3.78 17.14
N GLY A 263 -7.16 3.83 16.00
CA GLY A 263 -7.66 5.10 15.45
C GLY A 263 -6.58 6.13 15.10
N LEU A 264 -5.47 5.65 14.54
CA LEU A 264 -4.35 6.49 14.12
C LEU A 264 -4.80 7.58 13.14
N ALA A 265 -4.26 8.77 13.34
CA ALA A 265 -4.53 9.91 12.49
C ALA A 265 -3.22 10.62 12.11
N LEU A 266 -3.26 11.34 11.01
CA LEU A 266 -2.19 12.21 10.57
C LEU A 266 -2.58 13.66 10.80
N VAL A 267 -1.67 14.42 11.38
CA VAL A 267 -1.87 15.85 11.60
C VAL A 267 -0.84 16.62 10.76
N PRO A 268 -1.28 17.45 9.80
CA PRO A 268 -0.37 18.22 8.98
C PRO A 268 0.26 19.35 9.82
N GLY A 269 1.58 19.35 9.92
CA GLY A 269 2.35 20.45 10.49
C GLY A 269 2.60 21.57 9.49
N SER A 270 2.95 22.76 9.99
CA SER A 270 3.45 23.86 9.17
C SER A 270 4.81 24.36 9.64
N ALA A 271 5.71 24.66 8.69
CA ALA A 271 7.03 25.19 9.00
C ALA A 271 6.97 26.51 9.79
N ASP A 272 6.01 27.37 9.44
CA ASP A 272 5.78 28.64 10.14
C ASP A 272 5.17 28.40 11.52
N GLY A 273 4.26 27.43 11.64
CA GLY A 273 3.67 27.03 12.93
C GLY A 273 4.72 26.48 13.90
N PHE A 274 5.61 25.61 13.42
CA PHE A 274 6.73 25.09 14.21
C PHE A 274 7.68 26.22 14.62
N ALA A 275 7.98 27.14 13.70
CA ALA A 275 8.85 28.26 14.01
C ALA A 275 8.26 29.20 15.06
N ALA A 276 6.94 29.39 15.07
CA ALA A 276 6.26 30.11 16.13
C ALA A 276 6.35 29.36 17.47
N HIS A 277 6.09 28.05 17.48
CA HIS A 277 6.21 27.21 18.69
C HIS A 277 7.60 27.26 19.32
N VAL A 278 8.64 27.12 18.49
CA VAL A 278 10.06 27.23 18.90
C VAL A 278 10.35 28.60 19.51
N ALA A 279 9.88 29.67 18.88
CA ALA A 279 10.12 31.04 19.35
C ALA A 279 9.36 31.37 20.65
N ASP A 280 8.11 30.92 20.77
CA ASP A 280 7.26 31.16 21.94
C ASP A 280 7.74 30.40 23.18
N GLY A 281 8.31 29.20 22.98
CA GLY A 281 8.85 28.37 24.06
C GLY A 281 10.34 28.54 24.36
N ASP A 282 11.08 29.32 23.57
CA ASP A 282 12.56 29.40 23.59
C ASP A 282 13.22 28.01 23.54
N LEU A 283 12.74 27.18 22.62
CA LEU A 283 13.12 25.77 22.48
C LEU A 283 14.25 25.58 21.45
N ASP A 284 14.97 24.46 21.53
CA ASP A 284 15.88 24.05 20.46
C ASP A 284 15.08 23.39 19.32
N PRO A 285 15.03 23.97 18.11
CA PRO A 285 14.27 23.42 16.98
C PRO A 285 14.79 22.08 16.46
N THR A 286 15.96 21.63 16.91
CA THR A 286 16.59 20.36 16.48
C THR A 286 16.47 19.25 17.51
N ASP A 287 15.88 19.54 18.67
CA ASP A 287 15.60 18.56 19.72
C ASP A 287 14.31 17.77 19.39
N GLU A 288 14.34 16.47 19.65
CA GLU A 288 13.21 15.57 19.41
C GLU A 288 12.00 15.99 20.26
N GLU A 289 12.24 16.36 21.53
CA GLU A 289 11.19 16.82 22.45
C GLU A 289 10.46 18.07 21.95
N THR A 290 11.13 18.94 21.18
CA THR A 290 10.52 20.14 20.60
C THR A 290 9.53 19.79 19.48
N VAL A 291 9.87 18.79 18.65
CA VAL A 291 9.00 18.30 17.57
C VAL A 291 7.77 17.60 18.17
N ASP A 292 7.98 16.77 19.19
CA ASP A 292 6.90 16.06 19.88
C ASP A 292 5.95 17.04 20.58
N SER A 293 6.49 18.02 21.31
CA SER A 293 5.68 19.07 21.94
C SER A 293 4.86 19.86 20.91
N TYR A 294 5.41 20.15 19.74
CA TYR A 294 4.65 20.79 18.66
C TYR A 294 3.52 19.90 18.14
N ALA A 295 3.78 18.60 17.93
CA ALA A 295 2.77 17.63 17.53
C ALA A 295 1.59 17.61 18.52
N GLU A 296 1.86 17.61 19.82
CA GLU A 296 0.84 17.67 20.87
C GLU A 296 -0.07 18.91 20.75
N THR A 297 0.49 20.08 20.42
CA THR A 297 -0.32 21.29 20.23
C THR A 297 -1.30 21.16 19.06
N LEU A 298 -0.89 20.52 17.97
CA LEU A 298 -1.73 20.31 16.80
C LEU A 298 -2.82 19.28 17.07
N LEU A 299 -2.47 18.19 17.77
CA LEU A 299 -3.41 17.15 18.20
C LEU A 299 -4.53 17.68 19.11
N ALA A 300 -4.32 18.80 19.81
CA ALA A 300 -5.36 19.44 20.60
C ALA A 300 -6.38 20.26 19.77
N SER A 301 -6.07 20.59 18.51
CA SER A 301 -6.85 21.53 17.66
C SER A 301 -7.66 20.87 16.52
N LEU A 302 -7.38 19.60 16.23
CA LEU A 302 -7.87 18.65 15.20
C LEU A 302 -8.61 19.18 13.95
N ASP A 303 -7.84 19.25 12.87
CA ASP A 303 -8.24 18.90 11.49
C ASP A 303 -7.40 17.69 11.03
N ALA A 304 -7.62 16.52 11.66
CA ALA A 304 -6.78 15.33 11.48
C ALA A 304 -7.32 14.37 10.41
N MET A 305 -6.42 13.81 9.60
CA MET A 305 -6.75 12.87 8.55
C MET A 305 -6.70 11.42 9.09
N PRO A 306 -7.75 10.61 8.92
CA PRO A 306 -7.73 9.23 9.39
C PRO A 306 -6.71 8.38 8.60
N TRP A 307 -6.02 7.49 9.29
CA TRP A 307 -5.11 6.51 8.70
C TRP A 307 -5.48 5.07 9.17
N PRO A 308 -5.41 4.05 8.30
CA PRO A 308 -5.03 4.12 6.89
C PRO A 308 -6.17 4.64 6.01
N PRO A 309 -5.86 5.43 4.96
CA PRO A 309 -6.82 5.71 3.89
C PRO A 309 -7.29 4.42 3.21
N GLY A 310 -8.42 4.50 2.50
CA GLY A 310 -8.78 3.43 1.56
C GLY A 310 -7.67 3.24 0.53
N ARG A 311 -7.40 1.99 0.13
CA ARG A 311 -6.30 1.64 -0.79
C ARG A 311 -6.36 2.38 -2.14
N ASN A 312 -7.56 2.70 -2.62
CA ASN A 312 -7.78 3.44 -3.86
C ASN A 312 -8.03 4.94 -3.64
N ASP A 313 -8.13 5.37 -2.38
CA ASP A 313 -8.35 6.78 -2.04
C ASP A 313 -7.06 7.58 -2.29
N PRO A 314 -7.18 8.92 -2.42
CA PRO A 314 -6.03 9.80 -2.43
C PRO A 314 -5.12 9.50 -1.23
N CYS A 315 -3.83 9.34 -1.50
CA CYS A 315 -2.86 9.08 -0.46
C CYS A 315 -2.79 10.26 0.53
N TRP A 316 -2.68 9.93 1.82
CA TRP A 316 -2.60 10.90 2.91
C TRP A 316 -1.49 11.95 2.77
N CYS A 317 -0.42 11.64 2.03
CA CYS A 317 0.69 12.56 1.80
C CYS A 317 0.38 13.73 0.87
N GLY A 318 -0.78 13.77 0.21
CA GLY A 318 -1.14 14.86 -0.70
C GLY A 318 -0.50 14.79 -2.09
N ALA A 319 0.19 13.70 -2.44
CA ALA A 319 0.71 13.46 -3.80
C ALA A 319 -0.39 13.26 -4.88
N GLY A 320 -1.67 13.16 -4.48
CA GLY A 320 -2.81 12.96 -5.40
C GLY A 320 -2.94 11.56 -6.00
N GLY A 321 -1.95 10.68 -5.85
CA GLY A 321 -2.00 9.28 -6.27
C GLY A 321 -2.78 8.38 -5.30
N LYS A 322 -3.20 7.20 -5.77
CA LYS A 322 -3.86 6.17 -4.93
C LYS A 322 -2.93 5.71 -3.80
N TYR A 323 -3.43 5.58 -2.57
CA TYR A 323 -2.65 5.14 -1.41
C TYR A 323 -1.84 3.85 -1.67
N LYS A 324 -2.45 2.85 -2.32
CA LYS A 324 -1.79 1.55 -2.64
C LYS A 324 -0.59 1.64 -3.57
N LYS A 325 -0.46 2.72 -4.35
CA LYS A 325 0.67 2.96 -5.26
C LYS A 325 1.57 4.11 -4.78
N CYS A 326 1.30 4.62 -3.58
CA CYS A 326 2.00 5.76 -3.01
C CYS A 326 2.64 5.40 -1.66
N CYS A 327 2.07 5.78 -0.51
CA CYS A 327 2.75 5.57 0.77
C CYS A 327 2.71 4.11 1.25
N LEU A 328 1.67 3.33 0.92
CA LEU A 328 1.53 1.97 1.42
C LEU A 328 2.73 1.03 1.12
N PRO A 329 3.34 1.04 -0.08
CA PRO A 329 4.56 0.27 -0.33
C PRO A 329 5.78 0.67 0.50
N ARG A 330 5.86 1.92 1.02
CA ARG A 330 7.04 2.46 1.72
C ARG A 330 7.26 1.86 3.11
N SER A 331 6.30 1.10 3.60
CA SER A 331 6.36 0.43 4.90
C SER A 331 7.09 -0.93 4.87
N ARG A 332 7.58 -1.35 3.69
CA ARG A 332 8.16 -2.68 3.46
C ARG A 332 9.69 -2.69 3.46
N GLY A 333 10.31 -1.53 3.61
CA GLY A 333 11.74 -1.37 3.85
C GLY A 333 12.07 -1.44 5.34
#